data_AF-A0A9E0P3F9-F1
#
_entry.id   AF-A0A9E0P3F9-F1
#
_cell.length_a   1.000
_cell.length_b   1.000
_cell.length_c   1.000
_cell.angle_alpha   90.00
_cell.angle_beta   90.00
_cell.angle_gamma   90.00
#
_symmetry.space_group_name_H-M   'P 1'
#
loop_
_entity.id
_entity.type
_entity.pdbx_description
1 polymer ?
#
loop_
_entity_poly.entity_id
_entity_poly.type
_entity_poly.pdbx_seq_one_letter_code
_entity_poly.pdbx_strand_id
1 'polypeptide(L)'
;MSDIQLFRIRDGQAAELPGRSAPVEKALQQLIEAQMEVLLGVRFLASEYATGKTHRGRIDSLGLDENGCPVIIEYKCRVNENVINQGLFYLDWLLDHQAEFRWLVLEKLGTEAAQQIEWSGTRLLCIAADFTRYDQYAVQQIPRNIELLRYRLFGDDLLLLELVNTQSVASAPAADGQAAPTESDTSADAPAKPKAAGKDKSLAEQLELATPDLRSLYDDTRACLLGLGDDVQEKPLKLYTAFRRLKNFACVIAFPNRLLVTLKLDPASLSFTPDDPFMRDVSQVGHWGTGDVELCLRTPADLERAKPLLERSYVEG
;
A
#
# COMPACT_ATOMS: atom_id res chain seq x y z
N MET A 1 -11.45 10.85 -21.59
CA MET A 1 -11.92 11.65 -20.44
C MET A 1 -13.24 11.06 -20.03
N SER A 2 -13.29 10.39 -18.89
CA SER A 2 -14.57 10.10 -18.23
C SER A 2 -15.01 11.41 -17.59
N ASP A 3 -15.98 12.10 -18.20
CA ASP A 3 -16.64 13.21 -17.53
C ASP A 3 -17.55 12.63 -16.45
N ILE A 4 -16.96 12.40 -15.27
CA ILE A 4 -17.71 11.90 -14.12
C ILE A 4 -18.70 12.97 -13.69
N GLN A 5 -19.99 12.67 -13.86
CA GLN A 5 -21.10 13.49 -13.42
C GLN A 5 -21.67 12.93 -12.11
N LEU A 6 -21.85 13.80 -11.13
CA LEU A 6 -22.45 13.44 -9.85
C LEU A 6 -23.81 14.11 -9.72
N PHE A 7 -24.84 13.33 -9.41
CA PHE A 7 -26.19 13.83 -9.21
C PHE A 7 -26.67 13.57 -7.79
N ARG A 8 -27.27 14.58 -7.17
CA ARG A 8 -28.05 14.45 -5.94
C ARG A 8 -29.50 14.16 -6.32
N ILE A 9 -30.02 13.00 -5.91
CA ILE A 9 -31.42 12.63 -6.12
C ILE A 9 -32.18 12.80 -4.80
N ARG A 10 -33.20 13.67 -4.79
CA ARG A 10 -34.12 13.87 -3.66
C ARG A 10 -35.53 14.07 -4.20
N ASP A 11 -36.52 13.45 -3.56
CA ASP A 11 -37.94 13.58 -3.91
C ASP A 11 -38.25 13.34 -5.40
N GLY A 12 -37.55 12.37 -6.01
CA GLY A 12 -37.69 12.03 -7.43
C GLY A 12 -37.09 13.06 -8.40
N GLN A 13 -36.38 14.08 -7.91
CA GLN A 13 -35.69 15.08 -8.73
C GLN A 13 -34.17 14.88 -8.66
N ALA A 14 -33.51 14.99 -9.80
CA ALA A 14 -32.05 14.96 -9.91
C ALA A 14 -31.50 16.38 -10.06
N ALA A 15 -30.51 16.72 -9.25
CA ALA A 15 -29.73 17.95 -9.37
C ALA A 15 -28.25 17.60 -9.57
N GLU A 16 -27.65 18.07 -10.66
CA GLU A 16 -26.22 17.87 -10.91
C GLU A 16 -25.40 18.66 -9.88
N LEU A 17 -24.38 18.01 -9.32
CA LEU A 17 -23.32 18.64 -8.55
C LEU A 17 -22.15 18.86 -9.52
N PRO A 18 -21.79 20.11 -9.87
CA PRO A 18 -20.71 20.35 -10.80
C PRO A 18 -19.37 19.99 -10.18
N GLY A 19 -18.57 19.23 -10.92
CA GLY A 19 -17.20 18.88 -10.51
C GLY A 19 -16.23 20.04 -10.72
N ARG A 20 -15.37 20.30 -9.74
CA ARG A 20 -14.32 21.33 -9.78
C ARG A 20 -12.96 20.79 -9.36
N SER A 21 -11.90 21.46 -9.79
CA SER A 21 -10.54 21.28 -9.27
C SER A 21 -10.29 22.20 -8.08
N ALA A 22 -9.29 21.88 -7.27
CA ALA A 22 -8.88 22.75 -6.16
C ALA A 22 -8.37 24.10 -6.70
N PRO A 23 -8.62 25.22 -5.99
CA PRO A 23 -8.25 26.55 -6.46
C PRO A 23 -6.72 26.74 -6.55
N VAL A 24 -5.98 26.10 -5.64
CA VAL A 24 -4.52 26.09 -5.58
C VAL A 24 -4.04 24.73 -5.09
N GLU A 25 -2.84 24.33 -5.51
CA GLU A 25 -2.22 23.04 -5.17
C GLU A 25 -2.11 22.83 -3.66
N LYS A 26 -1.68 23.87 -2.93
CA LYS A 26 -1.57 23.86 -1.47
C LYS A 26 -2.90 23.54 -0.76
N ALA A 27 -4.04 23.94 -1.30
CA ALA A 27 -5.34 23.65 -0.69
C ALA A 27 -5.70 22.16 -0.82
N LEU A 28 -5.36 21.54 -1.96
CA LEU A 28 -5.50 20.09 -2.15
C LEU A 28 -4.57 19.33 -1.22
N GLN A 29 -3.29 19.71 -1.19
CA GLN A 29 -2.29 19.11 -0.30
C GLN A 29 -2.75 19.13 1.15
N GLN A 30 -3.18 20.29 1.67
CA GLN A 30 -3.67 20.40 3.06
C GLN A 30 -4.89 19.53 3.34
N LEU A 31 -5.82 19.42 2.39
CA LEU A 31 -6.99 18.56 2.52
C LEU A 31 -6.58 17.08 2.63
N ILE A 32 -5.68 16.63 1.74
CA ILE A 32 -5.22 15.24 1.72
C ILE A 32 -4.36 14.94 2.94
N GLU A 33 -3.41 15.80 3.32
CA GLU A 33 -2.57 15.64 4.51
C GLU A 33 -3.39 15.52 5.80
N ALA A 34 -4.44 16.32 5.97
CA ALA A 34 -5.29 16.28 7.15
C ALA A 34 -6.10 14.98 7.29
N GLN A 35 -6.34 14.25 6.19
CA GLN A 35 -7.20 13.07 6.13
C GLN A 35 -6.49 11.87 5.47
N MET A 36 -5.16 11.88 5.45
CA MET A 36 -4.34 10.99 4.63
C MET A 36 -4.56 9.51 4.98
N GLU A 37 -4.79 9.23 6.26
CA GLU A 37 -5.04 7.88 6.76
C GLU A 37 -6.41 7.36 6.27
N VAL A 38 -7.45 8.18 6.35
CA VAL A 38 -8.80 7.82 5.91
C VAL A 38 -8.87 7.65 4.39
N LEU A 39 -8.30 8.61 3.67
CA LEU A 39 -8.37 8.71 2.21
C LEU A 39 -7.47 7.71 1.50
N LEU A 40 -6.24 7.52 1.99
CA LEU A 40 -5.18 6.79 1.27
C LEU A 40 -4.63 5.59 2.06
N GLY A 41 -5.01 5.40 3.33
CA GLY A 41 -4.39 4.39 4.20
C GLY A 41 -2.93 4.72 4.53
N VAL A 42 -2.58 6.01 4.54
CA VAL A 42 -1.20 6.47 4.75
C VAL A 42 -1.12 7.35 6.00
N ARG A 43 -0.21 7.00 6.91
CA ARG A 43 0.11 7.81 8.08
C ARG A 43 1.05 8.93 7.66
N PHE A 44 0.62 10.17 7.90
CA PHE A 44 1.36 11.37 7.52
C PHE A 44 2.65 11.53 8.34
N LEU A 45 3.75 11.91 7.70
CA LEU A 45 5.06 12.13 8.34
C LEU A 45 5.54 13.57 8.24
N ALA A 46 5.52 14.14 7.03
CA ALA A 46 6.00 15.49 6.78
C ALA A 46 5.32 16.10 5.54
N SER A 47 5.21 17.43 5.57
CA SER A 47 4.79 18.28 4.46
C SER A 47 6.00 19.09 4.00
N GLU A 48 6.08 19.36 2.70
CA GLU A 48 7.07 20.26 2.11
C GLU A 48 8.53 19.89 2.49
N TYR A 49 8.84 18.58 2.47
CA TYR A 49 10.10 18.04 2.97
C TYR A 49 11.27 18.40 2.07
N ALA A 50 12.26 19.12 2.61
CA ALA A 50 13.41 19.58 1.85
C ALA A 50 14.44 18.46 1.63
N THR A 51 14.85 18.23 0.38
CA THR A 51 15.81 17.16 0.00
C THR A 51 17.27 17.61 0.10
N GLY A 52 17.57 18.50 1.04
CA GLY A 52 18.92 19.03 1.28
C GLY A 52 19.50 19.92 0.17
N LYS A 53 20.78 20.29 0.35
CA LYS A 53 21.48 21.27 -0.50
C LYS A 53 21.90 20.72 -1.87
N THR A 54 21.98 19.40 -2.00
CA THR A 54 22.46 18.70 -3.21
C THR A 54 21.33 18.51 -4.22
N HIS A 55 20.19 17.95 -3.79
CA HIS A 55 19.03 17.76 -4.68
C HIS A 55 18.20 19.04 -4.85
N ARG A 56 18.25 19.98 -3.88
CA ARG A 56 17.59 21.30 -3.92
C ARG A 56 16.09 21.27 -4.27
N GLY A 57 15.44 20.14 -4.01
CA GLY A 57 14.03 19.94 -4.25
C GLY A 57 13.24 19.93 -2.94
N ARG A 58 11.94 19.69 -3.10
CA ARG A 58 10.99 19.68 -2.01
C ARG A 58 9.89 18.69 -2.34
N ILE A 59 9.75 17.67 -1.51
CA ILE A 59 8.71 16.64 -1.61
C ILE A 59 7.44 17.21 -1.00
N ASP A 60 6.31 17.15 -1.71
CA ASP A 60 5.07 17.78 -1.23
C ASP A 60 4.59 17.11 0.07
N SER A 61 4.44 15.77 0.07
CA SER A 61 4.15 15.01 1.30
C SER A 61 4.91 13.69 1.39
N LEU A 62 5.31 13.34 2.60
CA LEU A 62 5.85 12.03 2.97
C LEU A 62 4.91 11.31 3.93
N GLY A 63 4.75 10.01 3.73
CA GLY A 63 3.95 9.16 4.61
C GLY A 63 4.43 7.70 4.66
N LEU A 64 3.79 6.92 5.52
CA LEU A 64 4.00 5.48 5.67
C LEU A 64 2.66 4.77 5.51
N ASP A 65 2.51 3.89 4.51
CA ASP A 65 1.24 3.19 4.29
C ASP A 65 0.96 2.09 5.32
N GLU A 66 -0.23 1.52 5.24
CA GLU A 66 -0.71 0.45 6.11
C GLU A 66 0.12 -0.85 6.02
N ASN A 67 0.96 -1.00 4.99
CA ASN A 67 1.89 -2.12 4.84
C ASN A 67 3.30 -1.80 5.39
N GLY A 68 3.51 -0.59 5.92
CA GLY A 68 4.84 -0.12 6.32
C GLY A 68 5.69 0.36 5.14
N CYS A 69 5.11 0.56 3.96
CA CYS A 69 5.85 1.04 2.80
C CYS A 69 5.98 2.57 2.83
N PRO A 70 7.17 3.13 2.55
CA PRO A 70 7.32 4.57 2.36
C PRO A 70 6.49 5.07 1.18
N VAL A 71 5.86 6.24 1.34
CA VAL A 71 5.03 6.86 0.30
C VAL A 71 5.45 8.31 0.08
N ILE A 72 5.73 8.64 -1.17
CA ILE A 72 5.84 10.01 -1.67
C ILE A 72 4.52 10.37 -2.32
N ILE A 73 4.01 11.57 -2.03
CA ILE A 73 2.78 12.08 -2.63
C ILE A 73 3.06 13.44 -3.24
N GLU A 74 2.75 13.60 -4.52
CA GLU A 74 2.95 14.83 -5.30
C GLU A 74 1.60 15.29 -5.86
N TYR A 75 1.32 16.59 -5.78
CA TYR A 75 0.01 17.14 -6.14
C TYR A 75 0.08 18.03 -7.37
N LYS A 76 -0.98 18.01 -8.19
CA LYS A 76 -1.17 18.98 -9.29
C LYS A 76 -2.62 19.41 -9.46
N CYS A 77 -2.82 20.70 -9.70
CA CYS A 77 -4.14 21.22 -10.04
C CYS A 77 -4.45 21.15 -11.54
N ARG A 78 -3.47 20.85 -12.40
CA ARG A 78 -3.61 20.87 -13.86
C ARG A 78 -3.04 19.59 -14.49
N VAL A 79 -3.51 19.31 -15.72
CA VAL A 79 -3.26 18.06 -16.45
C VAL A 79 -1.85 17.97 -17.07
N ASN A 80 -1.28 19.11 -17.46
CA ASN A 80 -0.04 19.14 -18.26
C ASN A 80 1.20 19.44 -17.42
N GLU A 81 1.21 19.02 -16.15
CA GLU A 81 2.32 19.25 -15.25
C GLU A 81 3.11 17.94 -15.07
N ASN A 82 4.44 18.01 -15.13
CA ASN A 82 5.36 16.86 -15.11
C ASN A 82 5.47 16.18 -13.73
N VAL A 83 4.33 15.85 -13.12
CA VAL A 83 4.24 15.29 -11.75
C VAL A 83 4.97 13.96 -11.62
N ILE A 84 4.92 13.12 -12.66
CA ILE A 84 5.61 11.82 -12.67
C ILE A 84 7.12 12.04 -12.59
N ASN A 85 7.68 12.94 -13.40
CA ASN A 85 9.12 13.17 -13.43
C ASN A 85 9.63 13.80 -12.12
N GLN A 86 8.86 14.70 -11.51
CA GLN A 86 9.17 15.26 -10.18
C GLN A 86 9.14 14.15 -9.12
N GLY A 87 8.08 13.35 -9.10
CA GLY A 87 7.95 12.23 -8.18
C GLY A 87 9.06 11.19 -8.32
N LEU A 88 9.46 10.85 -9.55
CA LEU A 88 10.58 9.93 -9.80
C LEU A 88 11.92 10.46 -9.28
N PHE A 89 12.17 11.76 -9.44
CA PHE A 89 13.36 12.41 -8.89
C PHE A 89 13.40 12.30 -7.37
N TYR A 90 12.26 12.43 -6.68
CA TYR A 90 12.18 12.28 -5.24
C TYR A 90 12.19 10.84 -4.75
N LEU A 91 11.67 9.92 -5.57
CA LEU A 91 11.73 8.49 -5.29
C LEU A 91 13.19 8.01 -5.23
N ASP A 92 14.02 8.47 -6.17
CA ASP A 92 15.46 8.21 -6.17
C ASP A 92 16.12 8.74 -4.89
N TRP A 93 15.83 10.00 -4.54
CA TRP A 93 16.32 10.60 -3.29
C TRP A 93 15.94 9.77 -2.06
N LEU A 94 14.67 9.35 -1.95
CA LEU A 94 14.19 8.59 -0.79
C LEU A 94 14.90 7.24 -0.65
N LEU A 95 15.18 6.56 -1.77
CA LEU A 95 15.89 5.29 -1.77
C LEU A 95 17.38 5.43 -1.42
N ASP A 96 18.00 6.57 -1.74
CA ASP A 96 19.37 6.89 -1.33
C ASP A 96 19.47 7.36 0.13
N HIS A 97 18.38 7.91 0.69
CA HIS A 97 18.35 8.55 2.02
C HIS A 97 17.46 7.80 3.02
N GLN A 98 17.47 6.46 2.96
CA GLN A 98 16.62 5.60 3.82
C GLN A 98 16.81 5.85 5.32
N ALA A 99 18.03 6.19 5.76
CA ALA A 99 18.32 6.48 7.16
C ALA A 99 17.59 7.73 7.66
N GLU A 100 17.49 8.78 6.83
CA GLU A 100 16.77 10.01 7.17
C GLU A 100 15.27 9.76 7.27
N PHE A 101 14.70 9.04 6.30
CA PHE A 101 13.28 8.68 6.34
C PHE A 101 12.95 7.76 7.53
N ARG A 102 13.83 6.79 7.84
CA ARG A 102 13.66 5.93 9.01
C ARG A 102 13.68 6.71 10.31
N TRP A 103 14.54 7.72 10.42
CA TRP A 103 14.55 8.62 11.56
C TRP A 103 13.24 9.42 11.66
N LEU A 104 12.73 9.93 10.55
CA LEU A 104 11.45 10.63 10.51
C LEU A 104 10.29 9.73 10.98
N VAL A 105 10.26 8.47 10.55
CA VAL A 105 9.29 7.48 11.04
C VAL A 105 9.46 7.23 12.54
N LEU A 106 10.69 7.08 13.02
CA LEU A 106 10.97 6.88 14.44
C LEU A 106 10.48 8.06 15.28
N GLU A 107 10.72 9.29 14.83
CA GLU A 107 10.33 10.52 15.52
C GLU A 107 8.81 10.70 15.56
N LYS A 108 8.10 10.38 14.47
CA LYS A 108 6.65 10.62 14.33
C LYS A 108 5.78 9.46 14.80
N LEU A 109 6.20 8.23 14.53
CA LEU A 109 5.39 7.02 14.71
C LEU A 109 6.00 6.01 15.68
N GLY A 110 7.22 6.26 16.17
CA GLY A 110 7.88 5.44 17.18
C GLY A 110 8.66 4.25 16.61
N THR A 111 9.27 3.49 17.54
CA THR A 111 10.25 2.45 17.21
C THR A 111 9.66 1.27 16.46
N GLU A 112 8.44 0.86 16.79
CA GLU A 112 7.77 -0.28 16.15
C GLU A 112 7.57 -0.03 14.65
N ALA A 113 6.98 1.11 14.29
CA ALA A 113 6.80 1.51 12.89
C ALA A 113 8.15 1.61 12.15
N ALA A 114 9.18 2.15 12.80
CA ALA A 114 10.50 2.30 12.21
C ALA A 114 11.26 0.97 11.99
N GLN A 115 10.84 -0.12 12.64
CA GLN A 115 11.39 -1.46 12.43
C GLN A 115 10.63 -2.26 11.36
N GLN A 116 9.39 -1.87 11.07
CA GLN A 116 8.49 -2.53 10.12
C GLN A 116 8.51 -1.86 8.72
N ILE A 117 9.44 -0.93 8.46
CA ILE A 117 9.53 -0.26 7.15
C ILE A 117 9.83 -1.29 6.05
N GLU A 118 8.98 -1.31 5.03
CA GLU A 118 9.08 -2.20 3.87
C GLU A 118 9.49 -1.40 2.63
N TRP A 119 10.81 -1.29 2.42
CA TRP A 119 11.40 -0.49 1.34
C TRP A 119 11.07 -1.02 -0.05
N SER A 120 10.95 -2.34 -0.20
CA SER A 120 10.66 -2.96 -1.49
C SER A 120 9.31 -2.51 -2.05
N GLY A 121 8.39 -2.13 -1.15
CA GLY A 121 7.07 -1.66 -1.49
C GLY A 121 6.93 -0.15 -1.60
N THR A 122 8.02 0.63 -1.60
CA THR A 122 7.98 2.11 -1.71
C THR A 122 7.09 2.57 -2.87
N ARG A 123 6.23 3.56 -2.63
CA ARG A 123 5.22 4.06 -3.58
C ARG A 123 5.43 5.53 -3.93
N LEU A 124 5.11 5.86 -5.17
CA LEU A 124 4.91 7.23 -5.62
C LEU A 124 3.43 7.41 -5.97
N LEU A 125 2.73 8.30 -5.26
CA LEU A 125 1.36 8.70 -5.55
C LEU A 125 1.36 10.08 -6.18
N CYS A 126 0.91 10.17 -7.44
CA CYS A 126 0.65 11.45 -8.09
C CYS A 126 -0.85 11.73 -8.01
N ILE A 127 -1.24 12.84 -7.39
CA ILE A 127 -2.65 13.24 -7.24
C ILE A 127 -2.90 14.49 -8.10
N ALA A 128 -3.70 14.35 -9.16
CA ALA A 128 -3.92 15.43 -10.12
C ALA A 128 -5.38 15.58 -10.54
N ALA A 129 -5.72 16.75 -11.11
CA ALA A 129 -7.05 16.99 -11.66
C ALA A 129 -7.35 16.10 -12.87
N ASP A 130 -6.33 15.77 -13.68
CA ASP A 130 -6.39 14.76 -14.73
C ASP A 130 -4.96 14.34 -15.13
N PHE A 131 -4.86 13.29 -15.93
CA PHE A 131 -3.62 12.78 -16.54
C PHE A 131 -3.80 12.60 -18.03
N THR A 132 -2.76 12.88 -18.81
CA THR A 132 -2.78 12.60 -20.24
C THR A 132 -2.68 11.09 -20.49
N ARG A 133 -3.07 10.65 -21.69
CA ARG A 133 -2.83 9.26 -22.12
C ARG A 133 -1.34 8.89 -22.14
N TYR A 134 -0.45 9.88 -22.27
CA TYR A 134 0.99 9.68 -22.30
C TYR A 134 1.53 9.40 -20.89
N ASP A 135 0.99 10.09 -19.87
CA ASP A 135 1.33 9.86 -18.47
C ASP A 135 0.95 8.44 -18.04
N GLN A 136 -0.28 8.02 -18.38
CA GLN A 136 -0.77 6.67 -18.11
C GLN A 136 0.09 5.61 -18.80
N TYR A 137 0.45 5.84 -20.07
CA TYR A 137 1.33 4.91 -20.79
C TYR A 137 2.75 4.89 -20.21
N ALA A 138 3.31 6.05 -19.82
CA ALA A 138 4.66 6.14 -19.28
C ALA A 138 4.82 5.35 -17.98
N VAL A 139 3.86 5.48 -17.06
CA VAL A 139 3.82 4.69 -15.83
C VAL A 139 3.83 3.19 -16.10
N GLN A 140 3.17 2.74 -17.18
CA GLN A 140 3.17 1.32 -17.53
C GLN A 140 4.53 0.75 -17.96
N GLN A 141 5.46 1.62 -18.33
CA GLN A 141 6.80 1.25 -18.79
C GLN A 141 7.85 1.38 -17.68
N ILE A 142 7.50 1.95 -16.54
CA ILE A 142 8.42 2.18 -15.44
C ILE A 142 8.23 1.05 -14.41
N PRO A 143 9.28 0.25 -14.11
CA PRO A 143 9.17 -0.86 -13.17
C PRO A 143 9.21 -0.37 -11.71
N ARG A 144 8.27 0.52 -11.34
CA ARG A 144 8.13 1.13 -10.01
C ARG A 144 6.64 1.19 -9.62
N ASN A 145 6.37 1.20 -8.32
CA ASN A 145 5.00 1.33 -7.80
C ASN A 145 4.52 2.78 -7.89
N ILE A 146 4.02 3.18 -9.05
CA ILE A 146 3.50 4.53 -9.31
C ILE A 146 1.98 4.46 -9.44
N GLU A 147 1.27 5.23 -8.62
CA GLU A 147 -0.18 5.33 -8.63
C GLU A 147 -0.58 6.74 -9.06
N LEU A 148 -1.43 6.83 -10.08
CA LEU A 148 -1.99 8.07 -10.60
C LEU A 148 -3.43 8.19 -10.09
N LEU A 149 -3.67 9.11 -9.16
CA LEU A 149 -4.99 9.37 -8.58
C LEU A 149 -5.58 10.65 -9.16
N ARG A 150 -6.64 10.51 -9.94
CA ARG A 150 -7.46 11.64 -10.37
C ARG A 150 -8.37 12.05 -9.24
N TYR A 151 -8.40 13.35 -8.92
CA TYR A 151 -9.35 13.87 -7.94
C TYR A 151 -10.42 14.75 -8.58
N ARG A 152 -11.60 14.80 -7.96
CA ARG A 152 -12.65 15.77 -8.30
C ARG A 152 -13.41 16.20 -7.05
N LEU A 153 -13.63 17.51 -6.89
CA LEU A 153 -14.41 18.07 -5.79
C LEU A 153 -15.83 18.36 -6.28
N PHE A 154 -16.84 18.07 -5.46
CA PHE A 154 -18.24 18.37 -5.74
C PHE A 154 -18.86 19.10 -4.55
N GLY A 155 -19.51 20.24 -4.81
CA GLY A 155 -19.98 21.09 -3.72
C GLY A 155 -18.84 21.50 -2.78
N ASP A 156 -19.11 21.53 -1.48
CA ASP A 156 -18.16 21.96 -0.45
C ASP A 156 -17.58 20.80 0.39
N ASP A 157 -18.16 19.60 0.27
CA ASP A 157 -17.94 18.49 1.21
C ASP A 157 -17.66 17.14 0.55
N LEU A 158 -17.69 17.04 -0.78
CA LEU A 158 -17.50 15.79 -1.49
C LEU A 158 -16.19 15.80 -2.28
N LEU A 159 -15.39 14.75 -2.07
CA LEU A 159 -14.16 14.46 -2.80
C LEU A 159 -14.27 13.08 -3.44
N LEU A 160 -13.99 13.01 -4.73
CA LEU A 160 -13.78 11.78 -5.47
C LEU A 160 -12.29 11.57 -5.69
N LEU A 161 -11.82 10.35 -5.46
CA LEU A 161 -10.49 9.86 -5.84
C LEU A 161 -10.66 8.64 -6.75
N GLU A 162 -10.06 8.68 -7.93
CA GLU A 162 -10.12 7.63 -8.94
C GLU A 162 -8.69 7.21 -9.29
N LEU A 163 -8.36 5.93 -9.12
CA LEU A 163 -7.10 5.39 -9.60
C LEU A 163 -7.17 5.17 -11.11
N VAL A 164 -6.30 5.86 -11.86
CA VAL A 164 -6.35 5.83 -13.33
C VAL A 164 -5.41 4.80 -13.96
N ASN A 165 -4.60 4.09 -13.17
CA ASN A 165 -3.74 3.00 -13.62
C ASN A 165 -3.79 1.82 -12.66
N THR A 166 -3.86 0.60 -13.19
CA THR A 166 -3.77 -0.64 -12.41
C THR A 166 -2.44 -1.33 -12.74
N GLN A 167 -1.37 -0.91 -12.06
CA GLN A 167 -0.11 -1.63 -12.11
C GLN A 167 0.50 -1.75 -10.72
N SER A 168 0.66 -3.00 -10.27
CA SER A 168 1.61 -3.34 -9.23
C SER A 168 2.78 -4.06 -9.89
N VAL A 169 4.00 -3.60 -9.61
CA VAL A 169 5.21 -4.28 -10.08
C VAL A 169 5.68 -5.17 -8.93
N ALA A 170 5.86 -6.47 -9.20
CA ALA A 170 6.54 -7.34 -8.25
C ALA A 170 7.96 -6.79 -8.04
N SER A 171 8.28 -6.39 -6.81
CA SER A 171 9.51 -5.66 -6.51
C SER A 171 10.75 -6.47 -6.87
N ALA A 172 11.71 -5.84 -7.56
CA ALA A 172 13.08 -6.33 -7.60
C ALA A 172 13.68 -6.25 -6.17
N PRO A 173 14.58 -7.17 -5.78
CA PRO A 173 15.20 -7.12 -4.46
C PRO A 173 15.91 -5.77 -4.29
N ALA A 174 15.54 -5.04 -3.24
CA ALA A 174 16.32 -3.89 -2.82
C ALA A 174 17.74 -4.38 -2.56
N ALA A 175 18.72 -3.80 -3.27
CA ALA A 175 20.10 -3.96 -2.87
C ALA A 175 20.19 -3.39 -1.46
N ASP A 176 20.44 -4.25 -0.46
CA ASP A 176 20.76 -3.81 0.89
C ASP A 176 21.91 -2.82 0.79
N GLY A 177 21.59 -1.53 0.94
CA GLY A 177 22.53 -0.43 0.91
C GLY A 177 23.45 -0.48 2.12
N GLN A 178 24.44 -1.38 2.08
CA GLN A 178 25.61 -1.29 2.92
C GLN A 178 26.56 -0.31 2.23
N ALA A 179 26.50 0.95 2.66
CA ALA A 179 27.57 1.90 2.40
C ALA A 179 28.88 1.32 2.98
N ALA A 180 29.74 0.82 2.10
CA ALA A 180 31.10 0.41 2.44
C ALA A 180 31.98 1.66 2.58
N PRO A 181 32.77 1.80 3.67
CA PRO A 181 33.94 2.67 3.66
C PRO A 181 35.08 1.97 2.91
N THR A 182 35.66 2.67 1.94
CA THR A 182 36.82 2.26 1.16
C THR A 182 38.12 2.21 2.00
N GLU A 183 38.81 1.06 1.85
CA GLU A 183 40.28 0.83 1.85
C GLU A 183 41.06 1.03 3.19
N SER A 184 41.75 0.02 3.75
CA SER A 184 42.91 -0.67 3.15
C SER A 184 43.42 -1.84 4.05
N ASP A 185 43.76 -2.94 3.37
CA ASP A 185 44.81 -3.95 3.61
C ASP A 185 44.99 -4.83 4.88
N THR A 186 45.02 -6.14 4.55
CA THR A 186 45.79 -7.28 5.12
C THR A 186 45.24 -8.11 6.30
N SER A 187 45.01 -9.39 5.95
CA SER A 187 45.31 -10.64 6.68
C SER A 187 44.16 -11.49 7.27
N ALA A 188 44.16 -12.74 6.79
CA ALA A 188 43.81 -14.00 7.44
C ALA A 188 42.35 -14.30 7.89
N ASP A 189 41.71 -15.14 7.07
CA ASP A 189 41.06 -16.41 7.44
C ASP A 189 40.16 -16.44 8.70
N ALA A 190 38.86 -16.17 8.50
CA ALA A 190 37.77 -16.74 9.29
C ALA A 190 36.47 -16.70 8.46
N PRO A 191 35.68 -17.79 8.39
CA PRO A 191 34.36 -17.72 7.77
C PRO A 191 33.47 -16.81 8.64
N ALA A 192 33.19 -15.62 8.13
CA ALA A 192 32.27 -14.68 8.74
C ALA A 192 30.89 -15.35 8.86
N LYS A 193 30.50 -15.69 10.09
CA LYS A 193 29.14 -16.10 10.40
C LYS A 193 28.19 -14.99 9.93
N PRO A 194 27.17 -15.29 9.12
CA PRO A 194 26.16 -14.30 8.80
C PRO A 194 25.49 -13.86 10.10
N LYS A 195 25.53 -12.54 10.37
CA LYS A 195 24.77 -11.90 11.43
C LYS A 195 23.30 -12.25 11.23
N ALA A 196 22.61 -12.59 12.32
CA ALA A 196 21.24 -13.09 12.33
C ALA A 196 20.31 -12.18 11.52
N ALA A 197 19.92 -12.64 10.33
CA ALA A 197 18.70 -12.22 9.67
C ALA A 197 17.53 -12.50 10.64
N GLY A 198 16.51 -11.63 10.63
CA GLY A 198 15.34 -11.76 11.51
C GLY A 198 14.80 -13.19 11.53
N LYS A 199 14.32 -13.65 12.70
CA LYS A 199 13.87 -15.04 12.92
C LYS A 199 12.73 -15.49 12.00
N ASP A 200 12.01 -14.55 11.40
CA ASP A 200 10.80 -14.84 10.62
C ASP A 200 11.14 -15.10 9.15
N LYS A 201 10.68 -16.26 8.67
CA LYS A 201 10.78 -16.65 7.25
C LYS A 201 9.82 -15.83 6.41
N SER A 202 10.26 -15.47 5.21
CA SER A 202 9.45 -14.81 4.20
C SER A 202 8.28 -15.67 3.73
N LEU A 203 7.26 -15.05 3.14
CA LEU A 203 6.13 -15.76 2.52
C LEU A 203 6.62 -16.80 1.50
N ALA A 204 7.58 -16.44 0.67
CA ALA A 204 8.16 -17.33 -0.34
C ALA A 204 8.79 -18.58 0.30
N GLU A 205 9.62 -18.39 1.34
CA GLU A 205 10.22 -19.51 2.08
C GLU A 205 9.17 -20.38 2.78
N GLN A 206 8.09 -19.78 3.28
CA GLN A 206 6.97 -20.53 3.89
C GLN A 206 6.23 -21.38 2.86
N LEU A 207 5.97 -20.83 1.66
CA LEU A 207 5.32 -21.56 0.56
C LEU A 207 6.21 -22.68 0.01
N GLU A 208 7.54 -22.50 -0.02
CA GLU A 208 8.47 -23.58 -0.38
C GLU A 208 8.41 -24.77 0.59
N LEU A 209 8.19 -24.49 1.88
CA LEU A 209 8.05 -25.50 2.94
C LEU A 209 6.64 -26.09 3.03
N ALA A 210 5.64 -25.43 2.45
CA ALA A 210 4.25 -25.86 2.46
C ALA A 210 4.03 -27.12 1.61
N THR A 211 3.01 -27.90 1.98
CA THR A 211 2.56 -29.05 1.18
C THR A 211 2.01 -28.60 -0.18
N PRO A 212 2.02 -29.48 -1.21
CA PRO A 212 1.42 -29.15 -2.51
C PRO A 212 -0.04 -28.67 -2.39
N ASP A 213 -0.83 -29.33 -1.54
CA ASP A 213 -2.23 -28.95 -1.30
C ASP A 213 -2.37 -27.54 -0.73
N LEU A 214 -1.45 -27.12 0.16
CA LEU A 214 -1.51 -25.79 0.75
C LEU A 214 -1.03 -24.70 -0.24
N ARG A 215 -0.08 -25.02 -1.12
CA ARG A 215 0.30 -24.12 -2.22
C ARG A 215 -0.87 -23.94 -3.19
N SER A 216 -1.55 -25.03 -3.55
CA SER A 216 -2.78 -24.96 -4.34
C SER A 216 -3.84 -24.10 -3.66
N LEU A 217 -4.05 -24.29 -2.35
CA LEU A 217 -5.00 -23.47 -1.58
C LEU A 217 -4.60 -21.98 -1.58
N TYR A 218 -3.31 -21.67 -1.53
CA TYR A 218 -2.80 -20.29 -1.62
C TYR A 218 -3.10 -19.69 -3.00
N ASP A 219 -2.82 -20.45 -4.08
CA ASP A 219 -3.09 -20.02 -5.44
C ASP A 219 -4.59 -19.82 -5.69
N ASP A 220 -5.44 -20.72 -5.17
CA ASP A 220 -6.90 -20.62 -5.24
C ASP A 220 -7.42 -19.41 -4.46
N THR A 221 -6.86 -19.16 -3.26
CA THR A 221 -7.21 -17.99 -2.44
C THR A 221 -6.81 -16.70 -3.15
N ARG A 222 -5.60 -16.66 -3.72
CA ARG A 222 -5.08 -15.53 -4.50
C ARG A 222 -5.95 -15.26 -5.74
N ALA A 223 -6.30 -16.30 -6.48
CA ALA A 223 -7.17 -16.19 -7.66
C ALA A 223 -8.57 -15.70 -7.27
N CYS A 224 -9.12 -16.18 -6.15
CA CYS A 224 -10.40 -15.71 -5.63
C CYS A 224 -10.36 -14.21 -5.31
N LEU A 225 -9.34 -13.74 -4.59
CA LEU A 225 -9.20 -12.34 -4.20
C LEU A 225 -8.99 -11.41 -5.41
N LEU A 226 -8.16 -11.83 -6.38
CA LEU A 226 -7.98 -11.09 -7.64
C LEU A 226 -9.25 -11.08 -8.51
N GLY A 227 -10.07 -12.12 -8.41
CA GLY A 227 -11.33 -12.23 -9.15
C GLY A 227 -12.49 -11.39 -8.61
N LEU A 228 -12.32 -10.70 -7.47
CA LEU A 228 -13.37 -9.86 -6.88
C LEU A 228 -13.62 -8.57 -7.67
N GLY A 229 -12.62 -8.05 -8.40
CA GLY A 229 -12.77 -6.89 -9.25
C GLY A 229 -11.48 -6.53 -10.01
N ASP A 230 -11.65 -5.85 -11.15
CA ASP A 230 -10.55 -5.42 -12.02
C ASP A 230 -9.66 -4.33 -11.38
N ASP A 231 -10.13 -3.72 -10.29
CA ASP A 231 -9.44 -2.70 -9.50
C ASP A 231 -8.58 -3.28 -8.37
N VAL A 232 -8.58 -4.60 -8.19
CA VAL A 232 -7.77 -5.29 -7.18
C VAL A 232 -6.31 -5.37 -7.62
N GLN A 233 -5.42 -4.95 -6.73
CA GLN A 233 -3.98 -5.08 -6.87
C GLN A 233 -3.43 -6.05 -5.84
N GLU A 234 -2.60 -6.97 -6.29
CA GLU A 234 -1.77 -7.81 -5.44
C GLU A 234 -0.44 -7.13 -5.17
N LYS A 235 -0.01 -7.16 -3.90
CA LYS A 235 1.28 -6.66 -3.47
C LYS A 235 1.99 -7.70 -2.58
N PRO A 236 2.94 -8.45 -3.14
CA PRO A 236 3.80 -9.32 -2.35
C PRO A 236 4.70 -8.49 -1.44
N LEU A 237 4.70 -8.78 -0.15
CA LEU A 237 5.58 -8.19 0.86
C LEU A 237 6.42 -9.30 1.48
N LYS A 238 7.37 -8.94 2.35
CA LYS A 238 8.29 -9.92 2.94
C LYS A 238 7.56 -11.09 3.61
N LEU A 239 6.53 -10.82 4.42
CA LEU A 239 5.89 -11.82 5.29
C LEU A 239 4.49 -12.25 4.82
N TYR A 240 3.85 -11.48 3.95
CA TYR A 240 2.48 -11.71 3.50
C TYR A 240 2.23 -11.11 2.12
N THR A 241 1.13 -11.48 1.50
CA THR A 241 0.63 -10.84 0.27
C THR A 241 -0.57 -9.97 0.63
N ALA A 242 -0.52 -8.68 0.30
CA ALA A 242 -1.64 -7.77 0.46
C ALA A 242 -2.48 -7.70 -0.82
N PHE A 243 -3.79 -7.67 -0.66
CA PHE A 243 -4.77 -7.42 -1.72
C PHE A 243 -5.48 -6.11 -1.41
N ARG A 244 -5.39 -5.16 -2.35
CA ARG A 244 -5.76 -3.77 -2.11
C ARG A 244 -6.45 -3.15 -3.32
N ARG A 245 -7.27 -2.15 -3.04
CA ARG A 245 -7.68 -1.11 -4.01
C ARG A 245 -6.82 0.12 -3.75
N LEU A 246 -7.42 1.19 -3.21
CA LEU A 246 -6.67 2.27 -2.56
C LEU A 246 -6.07 1.83 -1.23
N LYS A 247 -6.82 1.01 -0.49
CA LYS A 247 -6.46 0.42 0.79
C LYS A 247 -6.51 -1.11 0.71
N ASN A 248 -5.77 -1.76 1.59
CA ASN A 248 -5.86 -3.20 1.76
C ASN A 248 -7.26 -3.59 2.22
N PHE A 249 -7.81 -4.63 1.62
CA PHE A 249 -9.03 -5.28 2.11
C PHE A 249 -8.77 -6.72 2.57
N ALA A 250 -7.67 -7.33 2.13
CA ALA A 250 -7.24 -8.64 2.62
C ALA A 250 -5.71 -8.77 2.65
N CYS A 251 -5.19 -9.55 3.58
CA CYS A 251 -3.79 -10.01 3.55
C CYS A 251 -3.74 -11.52 3.73
N VAL A 252 -2.87 -12.20 2.99
CA VAL A 252 -2.68 -13.65 3.06
C VAL A 252 -1.28 -13.94 3.58
N ILE A 253 -1.22 -14.67 4.69
CA ILE A 253 0.00 -15.15 5.33
C ILE A 253 0.06 -16.67 5.15
N ALA A 254 1.19 -17.17 4.66
CA ALA A 254 1.42 -18.61 4.55
C ALA A 254 2.23 -19.14 5.74
N PHE A 255 1.78 -20.26 6.29
CA PHE A 255 2.56 -21.13 7.18
C PHE A 255 2.67 -22.51 6.53
N PRO A 256 3.55 -23.41 6.99
CA PRO A 256 3.71 -24.71 6.34
C PRO A 256 2.46 -25.61 6.41
N ASN A 257 1.53 -25.32 7.32
CA ASN A 257 0.36 -26.17 7.62
C ASN A 257 -1.01 -25.46 7.55
N ARG A 258 -1.04 -24.16 7.23
CA ARG A 258 -2.27 -23.35 7.10
C ARG A 258 -1.97 -22.03 6.40
N LEU A 259 -3.03 -21.39 5.91
CA LEU A 259 -3.02 -19.98 5.55
C LEU A 259 -3.79 -19.19 6.60
N LEU A 260 -3.32 -17.99 6.92
CA LEU A 260 -4.12 -17.00 7.63
C LEU A 260 -4.50 -15.91 6.64
N VAL A 261 -5.78 -15.54 6.63
CA VAL A 261 -6.30 -14.44 5.82
C VAL A 261 -6.86 -13.39 6.76
N THR A 262 -6.24 -12.22 6.83
CA THR A 262 -6.76 -11.09 7.61
C THR A 262 -7.63 -10.22 6.71
N LEU A 263 -8.76 -9.76 7.23
CA LEU A 263 -9.80 -9.02 6.51
C LEU A 263 -10.10 -7.70 7.21
N LYS A 264 -10.30 -6.65 6.41
CA LYS A 264 -10.69 -5.32 6.87
C LYS A 264 -12.20 -5.26 7.09
N LEU A 265 -12.65 -5.95 8.14
CA LEU A 265 -14.03 -6.02 8.58
C LEU A 265 -14.12 -5.60 10.04
N ASP A 266 -15.20 -4.92 10.41
CA ASP A 266 -15.50 -4.63 11.81
C ASP A 266 -15.88 -5.92 12.55
N PRO A 267 -15.10 -6.39 13.55
CA PRO A 267 -15.44 -7.58 14.31
C PRO A 267 -16.81 -7.49 14.98
N ALA A 268 -17.26 -6.30 15.39
CA ALA A 268 -18.55 -6.11 16.04
C ALA A 268 -19.75 -6.42 15.12
N SER A 269 -19.52 -6.42 13.80
CA SER A 269 -20.52 -6.78 12.79
C SER A 269 -20.61 -8.29 12.52
N LEU A 270 -19.77 -9.10 13.17
CA LEU A 270 -19.68 -10.54 12.95
C LEU A 270 -20.05 -11.33 14.20
N SER A 271 -20.53 -12.56 13.99
CA SER A 271 -20.80 -13.51 15.07
C SER A 271 -19.67 -14.52 15.15
N PHE A 272 -18.94 -14.52 16.27
CA PHE A 272 -17.90 -15.50 16.54
C PHE A 272 -18.49 -16.68 17.30
N THR A 273 -18.36 -17.88 16.74
CA THR A 273 -18.75 -19.12 17.42
C THR A 273 -17.64 -19.49 18.41
N PRO A 274 -17.93 -19.63 19.71
CA PRO A 274 -16.96 -20.18 20.65
C PRO A 274 -16.45 -21.55 20.17
N ASP A 275 -15.15 -21.77 20.25
CA ASP A 275 -14.46 -23.01 19.86
C ASP A 275 -14.32 -23.29 18.35
N ASP A 276 -14.75 -22.39 17.47
CA ASP A 276 -14.49 -22.50 16.03
C ASP A 276 -13.14 -21.90 15.65
N PRO A 277 -12.12 -22.71 15.26
CA PRO A 277 -10.80 -22.19 14.94
C PRO A 277 -10.72 -21.45 13.60
N PHE A 278 -11.82 -21.40 12.83
CA PHE A 278 -11.84 -20.78 11.51
C PHE A 278 -11.73 -19.27 11.54
N MET A 279 -12.31 -18.58 12.53
CA MET A 279 -12.43 -17.12 12.53
C MET A 279 -12.14 -16.51 13.90
N ARG A 280 -11.37 -15.43 13.93
CA ARG A 280 -10.92 -14.77 15.17
C ARG A 280 -10.90 -13.25 15.04
N ASP A 281 -11.28 -12.55 16.11
CA ASP A 281 -11.01 -11.13 16.30
C ASP A 281 -9.55 -10.91 16.70
N VAL A 282 -8.83 -10.14 15.90
CA VAL A 282 -7.43 -9.78 16.07
C VAL A 282 -7.22 -8.26 16.21
N SER A 283 -8.28 -7.47 16.36
CA SER A 283 -8.21 -6.00 16.49
C SER A 283 -7.33 -5.50 17.64
N GLN A 284 -7.14 -6.33 18.68
CA GLN A 284 -6.34 -6.02 19.87
C GLN A 284 -5.06 -6.85 19.97
N VAL A 285 -4.67 -7.53 18.88
CA VAL A 285 -3.52 -8.46 18.86
C VAL A 285 -2.60 -8.06 17.71
N GLY A 286 -1.31 -7.92 18.01
CA GLY A 286 -0.30 -7.70 16.96
C GLY A 286 -0.20 -8.90 16.03
N HIS A 287 -0.30 -8.65 14.73
CA HIS A 287 -0.23 -9.64 13.65
C HIS A 287 0.45 -9.03 12.41
N TRP A 288 0.67 -9.85 11.39
CA TRP A 288 1.19 -9.38 10.11
C TRP A 288 0.03 -9.00 9.18
N GLY A 289 0.25 -7.97 8.35
CA GLY A 289 -0.80 -7.45 7.49
C GLY A 289 -1.77 -6.54 8.21
N THR A 290 -2.90 -6.28 7.56
CA THR A 290 -3.93 -5.34 8.02
C THR A 290 -5.26 -6.05 8.19
N GLY A 291 -6.15 -5.45 8.98
CA GLY A 291 -7.52 -5.92 9.17
C GLY A 291 -7.71 -6.60 10.52
N ASP A 292 -8.94 -6.57 11.00
CA ASP A 292 -9.27 -6.91 12.39
C ASP A 292 -9.87 -8.31 12.54
N VAL A 293 -10.15 -8.99 11.42
CA VAL A 293 -10.74 -10.33 11.39
C VAL A 293 -9.76 -11.28 10.72
N GLU A 294 -9.33 -12.32 11.42
CA GLU A 294 -8.44 -13.36 10.91
C GLU A 294 -9.23 -14.64 10.60
N LEU A 295 -9.02 -15.19 9.40
CA LEU A 295 -9.52 -16.49 8.97
C LEU A 295 -8.38 -17.50 8.88
N CYS A 296 -8.60 -18.72 9.37
CA CYS A 296 -7.65 -19.82 9.28
C CYS A 296 -8.11 -20.84 8.24
N LEU A 297 -7.39 -20.93 7.12
CA LEU A 297 -7.70 -21.82 6.00
C LEU A 297 -6.71 -22.99 5.99
N ARG A 298 -7.22 -24.22 5.92
CA ARG A 298 -6.42 -25.45 5.84
C ARG A 298 -6.81 -26.32 4.66
N THR A 299 -8.04 -26.17 4.19
CA THR A 299 -8.66 -27.00 3.15
C THR A 299 -9.42 -26.12 2.15
N PRO A 300 -9.73 -26.64 0.95
CA PRO A 300 -10.61 -25.95 -0.01
C PRO A 300 -12.00 -25.62 0.56
N ALA A 301 -12.53 -26.44 1.48
CA ALA A 301 -13.80 -26.16 2.14
C ALA A 301 -13.74 -24.91 3.03
N ASP A 302 -12.58 -24.64 3.64
CA ASP A 302 -12.38 -23.40 4.41
C ASP A 302 -12.38 -22.18 3.48
N LEU A 303 -11.83 -22.29 2.27
CA LEU A 303 -11.88 -21.23 1.27
C LEU A 303 -13.33 -20.96 0.82
N GLU A 304 -14.13 -22.00 0.53
CA GLU A 304 -15.55 -21.81 0.20
C GLU A 304 -16.31 -21.10 1.33
N ARG A 305 -16.00 -21.44 2.59
CA ARG A 305 -16.56 -20.76 3.76
C ARG A 305 -16.08 -19.30 3.88
N ALA A 306 -14.86 -19.00 3.45
CA ALA A 306 -14.29 -17.66 3.51
C ALA A 306 -14.86 -16.71 2.46
N LYS A 307 -15.25 -17.18 1.27
CA LYS A 307 -15.68 -16.36 0.13
C LYS A 307 -16.66 -15.21 0.47
N PRO A 308 -17.77 -15.44 1.22
CA PRO A 308 -18.68 -14.35 1.56
C PRO A 308 -18.02 -13.25 2.40
N LEU A 309 -17.06 -13.60 3.26
CA LEU A 309 -16.29 -12.65 4.06
C LEU A 309 -15.23 -11.93 3.22
N LEU A 310 -14.61 -12.61 2.25
CA LEU A 310 -13.68 -11.99 1.30
C LEU A 310 -14.41 -10.92 0.46
N GLU A 311 -15.58 -11.27 -0.09
CA GLU A 311 -16.43 -10.35 -0.84
C GLU A 311 -16.88 -9.16 0.01
N ARG A 312 -17.32 -9.43 1.24
CA ARG A 312 -17.73 -8.37 2.18
C ARG A 312 -16.57 -7.42 2.49
N SER A 313 -15.38 -7.96 2.73
CA SER A 313 -14.18 -7.17 2.99
C SER A 313 -13.79 -6.33 1.77
N TYR A 314 -13.92 -6.87 0.55
CA TYR A 314 -13.69 -6.12 -0.68
C TYR A 314 -14.67 -4.96 -0.87
N VAL A 315 -15.94 -5.12 -0.49
CA VAL A 315 -16.93 -4.05 -0.61
C VAL A 315 -16.76 -2.97 0.46
N GLU A 316 -16.55 -3.38 1.72
CA GLU A 316 -16.51 -2.50 2.90
C GLU A 316 -15.13 -1.86 3.16
N GLY A 317 -14.05 -2.52 2.73
CA GLY A 317 -12.64 -2.19 3.04
C GLY A 317 -11.97 -1.16 2.15
#